data_AF-A0A7Y3MXR2-F1
#
_entry.id   AF-A0A7Y3MXR2-F1
#
_cell.length_a   1.000
_cell.length_b   1.000
_cell.length_c   1.000
_cell.angle_alpha   90.00
_cell.angle_beta   90.00
_cell.angle_gamma   90.00
#
_symmetry.space_group_name_H-M   'P 1'
#
loop_
_entity.id
_entity.type
_entity.pdbx_description
1 polymer ?
#
loop_
_entity_poly.entity_id
_entity_poly.type
_entity_poly.pdbx_seq_one_letter_code
_entity_poly.pdbx_strand_id
1 'polypeptide(L)'
;DPIEPNVDPGLTTAVNQLGAYMAAELTSQGKPGVVINAIYDGFHPGRAYMHYHGGARILSETASARLATTVDVPPERVQGGREYEASQATWNFPWPWRGGEWSLADIVEYQSSGAMALLTNAAKNRRFWLENFYRVGERAVSGWESWPAAWVIPGGQDNGVGVESIVRILSMGDVEVQRAEEAFTAEGRTYPAGSFVVGMRQPYAAFAQTLLTEQEYPDLREFPGGPPKRPYDVTAHTLPLLMDVEAVSLAEAPSVRLSGPVDVPTITYELPSNLQGSGAPRIGMYKGWDEPMIAGWTRWMFDSHGMAYDSLHNERIGAGDLEDDFDVLIFQSQSNESITSGNEPGSLPERFTGGLEAAGRDAVREFVESGGRLVVMEESAEFAIDLFGLDIANPVAGLASQDFYVPGSILRVEMEADPITAGYDGEANVWYWRSSRAFDVNDARVQVLGRYGQDPVRAGWILGPEYLAGKPALLRARIGEGEVILFGFQPNYRGQTIGTWPLLFNAIAGGRLVG
;
A
#
# COMPACT_ATOMS: atom_id res chain seq x y z
N ASP A 1 8.57 10.88 12.43
CA ASP A 1 8.17 9.47 12.59
C ASP A 1 9.26 8.65 13.27
N PRO A 2 8.90 7.54 13.95
CA PRO A 2 9.86 6.57 14.47
C PRO A 2 10.60 5.90 13.31
N ILE A 3 11.77 5.35 13.62
CA ILE A 3 12.53 4.47 12.71
C ILE A 3 12.10 3.04 12.99
N GLU A 4 12.04 2.22 11.94
CA GLU A 4 11.78 0.78 12.08
C GLU A 4 12.83 0.14 13.02
N PRO A 5 12.43 -0.62 14.06
CA PRO A 5 13.34 -1.08 15.12
C PRO A 5 14.54 -1.95 14.68
N ASN A 6 14.44 -2.60 13.52
CA ASN A 6 15.47 -3.47 12.95
C ASN A 6 16.45 -2.72 12.04
N VAL A 7 16.25 -1.42 11.80
CA VAL A 7 17.23 -0.57 11.12
C VAL A 7 18.39 -0.28 12.06
N ASP A 8 19.62 -0.53 11.58
CA ASP A 8 20.82 -0.28 12.36
C ASP A 8 20.97 1.22 12.73
N PRO A 9 21.22 1.56 14.02
CA PRO A 9 21.31 2.95 14.47
C PRO A 9 22.47 3.73 13.82
N GLY A 10 23.52 3.04 13.35
CA GLY A 10 24.61 3.63 12.58
C GLY A 10 24.16 4.18 11.22
N LEU A 11 23.06 3.67 10.64
CA LEU A 11 22.49 4.19 9.40
C LEU A 11 21.64 5.42 9.67
N THR A 12 20.80 5.41 10.70
CA THR A 12 19.99 6.57 11.11
C THR A 12 20.86 7.79 11.40
N THR A 13 21.95 7.60 12.15
CA THR A 13 22.88 8.69 12.46
C THR A 13 23.65 9.18 11.23
N ALA A 14 24.00 8.28 10.31
CA ALA A 14 24.63 8.64 9.04
C ALA A 14 23.70 9.44 8.12
N VAL A 15 22.41 9.09 8.05
CA VAL A 15 21.37 9.86 7.32
C VAL A 15 21.26 11.27 7.88
N ASN A 16 21.20 11.42 9.21
CA ASN A 16 21.14 12.73 9.85
C ASN A 16 22.37 13.60 9.53
N GLN A 17 23.56 13.02 9.59
CA GLN A 17 24.82 13.71 9.26
C GLN A 17 24.86 14.13 7.78
N LEU A 18 24.42 13.26 6.87
CA LEU A 18 24.38 13.54 5.44
C LEU A 18 23.36 14.64 5.10
N GLY A 19 22.15 14.57 5.65
CA GLY A 19 21.11 15.59 5.44
C GLY A 19 21.54 16.97 5.92
N ALA A 20 22.17 17.07 7.10
CA ALA A 20 22.71 18.32 7.62
C ALA A 20 23.83 18.89 6.72
N TYR A 21 24.72 18.02 6.21
CA TYR A 21 25.76 18.43 5.26
C TYR A 21 25.16 18.97 3.95
N MET A 22 24.19 18.25 3.37
CA MET A 22 23.53 18.66 2.14
C MET A 22 22.85 20.03 2.30
N ALA A 23 22.14 20.26 3.40
CA ALA A 23 21.51 21.54 3.67
C ALA A 23 22.53 22.68 3.79
N ALA A 24 23.67 22.44 4.43
CA ALA A 24 24.75 23.42 4.52
C ALA A 24 25.34 23.77 3.13
N GLU A 25 25.54 22.77 2.27
CA GLU A 25 26.03 22.97 0.90
C GLU A 25 25.04 23.72 0.01
N LEU A 26 23.73 23.44 0.11
CA LEU A 26 22.73 24.19 -0.67
C LEU A 26 22.62 25.63 -0.15
N THR A 27 22.67 25.82 1.17
CA THR A 27 22.65 27.16 1.77
C THR A 27 23.87 27.99 1.32
N SER A 28 25.06 27.38 1.25
CA SER A 28 26.29 28.06 0.79
C SER A 28 26.23 28.46 -0.69
N GLN A 29 25.44 27.74 -1.49
CA GLN A 29 25.13 28.06 -2.88
C GLN A 29 24.06 29.16 -3.04
N GLY A 30 23.58 29.75 -1.94
CA GLY A 30 22.59 30.83 -2.00
C GLY A 30 21.15 30.34 -2.18
N LYS A 31 20.85 29.07 -1.87
CA LYS A 31 19.53 28.47 -2.06
C LYS A 31 18.66 28.59 -0.79
N PRO A 32 17.68 29.51 -0.72
CA PRO A 32 16.69 29.52 0.37
C PRO A 32 15.72 28.34 0.26
N GLY A 33 14.93 28.10 1.31
CA GLY A 33 13.85 27.11 1.29
C GLY A 33 14.29 25.66 1.53
N VAL A 34 15.51 25.43 2.02
CA VAL A 34 16.00 24.08 2.33
C VAL A 34 15.64 23.71 3.77
N VAL A 35 14.82 22.67 3.92
CA VAL A 35 14.41 22.09 5.21
C VAL A 35 15.05 20.72 5.42
N ILE A 36 15.39 20.37 6.67
CA ILE A 36 15.82 19.03 7.08
C ILE A 36 14.99 18.54 8.27
N ASN A 37 15.02 17.24 8.56
CA ASN A 37 14.30 16.63 9.71
C ASN A 37 12.80 17.00 9.76
N ALA A 38 12.14 17.09 8.60
CA ALA A 38 10.74 17.52 8.52
C ALA A 38 9.76 16.34 8.58
N ILE A 39 9.49 15.65 7.45
CA ILE A 39 8.23 14.90 7.32
C ILE A 39 8.31 13.42 6.96
N TYR A 40 9.41 12.93 6.37
CA TYR A 40 9.42 11.56 5.82
C TYR A 40 9.62 10.50 6.90
N ASP A 41 8.93 9.37 6.73
CA ASP A 41 9.10 8.21 7.58
C ASP A 41 10.35 7.38 7.20
N GLY A 42 10.88 6.69 8.20
CA GLY A 42 11.86 5.61 8.05
C GLY A 42 11.32 4.31 8.65
N PHE A 43 10.00 4.15 8.70
CA PHE A 43 9.35 3.00 9.32
C PHE A 43 9.01 1.91 8.31
N HIS A 44 8.61 2.28 7.08
CA HIS A 44 8.25 1.28 6.07
C HIS A 44 9.44 0.85 5.20
N PRO A 45 9.73 -0.46 5.07
CA PRO A 45 10.88 -0.95 4.33
C PRO A 45 10.83 -0.66 2.84
N GLY A 46 9.64 -0.55 2.23
CA GLY A 46 9.51 -0.20 0.81
C GLY A 46 10.05 1.18 0.43
N ARG A 47 10.16 2.12 1.38
CA ARG A 47 10.83 3.42 1.17
C ARG A 47 12.27 3.44 1.68
N ALA A 48 12.63 2.51 2.55
CA ALA A 48 13.88 2.47 3.29
C ALA A 48 14.74 1.22 3.00
N TYR A 49 14.49 0.53 1.88
CA TYR A 49 15.13 -0.75 1.53
C TYR A 49 16.66 -0.74 1.66
N MET A 50 17.29 0.39 1.30
CA MET A 50 18.75 0.57 1.39
C MET A 50 19.27 0.40 2.82
N HIS A 51 18.48 0.76 3.84
CA HIS A 51 18.90 0.61 5.23
C HIS A 51 19.15 -0.86 5.59
N TYR A 52 18.34 -1.77 5.06
CA TYR A 52 18.51 -3.21 5.32
C TYR A 52 19.66 -3.83 4.54
N HIS A 53 20.32 -3.05 3.66
CA HIS A 53 21.47 -3.45 2.86
C HIS A 53 22.71 -2.59 3.16
N GLY A 54 22.77 -2.02 4.36
CA GLY A 54 23.92 -1.24 4.85
C GLY A 54 24.10 0.14 4.20
N GLY A 55 23.13 0.59 3.40
CA GLY A 55 23.15 1.90 2.73
C GLY A 55 22.36 2.95 3.50
N ALA A 56 22.89 4.17 3.57
CA ALA A 56 22.10 5.33 4.00
C ALA A 56 21.20 5.80 2.86
N ARG A 57 19.99 6.29 3.20
CA ARG A 57 19.01 6.80 2.24
C ARG A 57 18.64 8.25 2.56
N ILE A 58 18.67 9.10 1.53
CA ILE A 58 18.14 10.46 1.59
C ILE A 58 16.97 10.57 0.61
N LEU A 59 15.89 11.19 1.08
CA LEU A 59 14.78 11.60 0.24
C LEU A 59 14.83 13.12 0.12
N SER A 60 14.90 13.64 -1.11
CA SER A 60 14.76 15.05 -1.43
C SER A 60 13.51 15.30 -2.25
N GLU A 61 12.64 16.20 -1.80
CA GLU A 61 11.55 16.76 -2.60
C GLU A 61 11.77 18.27 -2.78
N THR A 62 11.16 18.82 -3.82
CA THR A 62 11.17 20.26 -4.09
C THR A 62 9.79 20.66 -4.57
N ALA A 63 9.40 21.91 -4.31
CA ALA A 63 8.12 22.45 -4.74
C ALA A 63 7.88 22.19 -6.23
N SER A 64 6.66 21.79 -6.58
CA SER A 64 6.31 21.44 -7.95
C SER A 64 6.06 22.69 -8.82
N ALA A 65 6.21 22.51 -10.13
CA ALA A 65 5.71 23.43 -11.15
C ALA A 65 4.46 22.82 -11.80
N ARG A 66 3.60 23.64 -12.41
CA ARG A 66 2.39 23.14 -13.09
C ARG A 66 2.76 22.59 -14.47
N LEU A 67 2.97 21.28 -14.58
CA LEU A 67 3.37 20.61 -15.83
C LEU A 67 4.57 21.32 -16.51
N ALA A 68 5.62 21.58 -15.73
CA ALA A 68 6.81 22.34 -16.13
C ALA A 68 6.59 23.82 -16.52
N THR A 69 5.38 24.35 -16.37
CA THR A 69 5.10 25.78 -16.56
C THR A 69 5.63 26.56 -15.37
N THR A 70 6.41 27.61 -15.63
CA THR A 70 6.83 28.56 -14.61
C THR A 70 5.61 29.18 -13.91
N VAL A 71 5.64 29.16 -12.58
CA VAL A 71 4.59 29.74 -11.74
C VAL A 71 5.15 30.91 -10.95
N ASP A 72 4.34 31.93 -10.73
CA ASP A 72 4.64 32.97 -9.75
C ASP A 72 3.93 32.62 -8.44
N VAL A 73 4.71 32.37 -7.38
CA VAL A 73 4.19 31.99 -6.07
C VAL A 73 4.17 33.22 -5.17
N PRO A 74 2.99 33.79 -4.88
CA PRO A 74 2.91 34.93 -3.98
C PRO A 74 3.29 34.51 -2.54
N PRO A 75 3.83 35.43 -1.71
CA PRO A 75 4.29 35.12 -0.36
C PRO A 75 3.23 34.42 0.50
N GLU A 76 1.94 34.74 0.31
CA GLU A 76 0.82 34.19 1.06
C GLU A 76 0.52 32.73 0.71
N ARG A 77 1.00 32.25 -0.45
CA ARG A 77 0.91 30.83 -0.85
C ARG A 77 2.08 30.00 -0.33
N VAL A 78 3.13 30.61 0.22
CA VAL A 78 4.23 29.89 0.83
C VAL A 78 3.82 29.43 2.22
N GLN A 79 3.52 28.14 2.36
CA GLN A 79 3.05 27.54 3.60
C GLN A 79 4.07 26.53 4.15
N GLY A 80 4.07 26.38 5.48
CA GLY A 80 4.86 25.37 6.17
C GLY A 80 4.37 23.95 5.89
N GLY A 81 5.10 22.97 6.39
CA GLY A 81 4.72 21.57 6.35
C GLY A 81 4.64 20.99 7.76
N ARG A 82 4.60 19.66 7.87
CA ARG A 82 4.80 19.05 9.19
C ARG A 82 6.20 19.42 9.71
N GLU A 83 6.30 19.76 10.99
CA GLU A 83 7.57 20.04 11.68
C GLU A 83 8.38 21.27 11.17
N TYR A 84 7.80 22.15 10.35
CA TYR A 84 8.40 23.46 10.05
C TYR A 84 7.37 24.52 9.59
N GLU A 85 7.65 25.78 9.90
CA GLU A 85 6.85 26.93 9.50
C GLU A 85 7.53 27.71 8.37
N ALA A 86 6.85 27.90 7.24
CA ALA A 86 7.49 28.57 6.10
C ALA A 86 7.72 30.07 6.31
N SER A 87 7.06 30.69 7.28
CA SER A 87 7.21 32.12 7.56
C SER A 87 8.40 32.42 8.48
N GLN A 88 8.90 31.43 9.22
CA GLN A 88 9.83 31.61 10.34
C GLN A 88 11.11 30.80 10.12
N ALA A 89 12.25 31.44 10.36
CA ALA A 89 13.52 30.73 10.39
C ALA A 89 13.64 29.90 11.68
N THR A 90 13.93 28.61 11.54
CA THR A 90 14.16 27.67 12.64
C THR A 90 15.48 26.92 12.44
N TRP A 91 15.92 26.16 13.44
CA TRP A 91 17.18 25.41 13.37
C TRP A 91 17.22 24.40 12.20
N ASN A 92 16.08 23.85 11.80
CA ASN A 92 15.93 22.90 10.69
C ASN A 92 15.45 23.54 9.38
N PHE A 93 15.14 24.85 9.40
CA PHE A 93 14.72 25.65 8.24
C PHE A 93 15.24 27.09 8.38
N PRO A 94 16.57 27.32 8.32
CA PRO A 94 17.18 28.58 8.75
C PRO A 94 16.99 29.74 7.78
N TRP A 95 16.68 29.48 6.50
CA TRP A 95 16.52 30.51 5.48
C TRP A 95 15.25 30.29 4.65
N PRO A 96 14.09 30.78 5.12
CA PRO A 96 12.84 30.63 4.39
C PRO A 96 12.84 31.29 3.01
N TRP A 97 12.30 30.58 2.01
CA TRP A 97 11.96 31.15 0.71
C TRP A 97 10.69 32.01 0.85
N ARG A 98 10.64 33.17 0.18
CA ARG A 98 9.58 34.18 0.39
C ARG A 98 8.56 34.26 -0.76
N GLY A 99 8.61 33.31 -1.68
CA GLY A 99 7.82 33.36 -2.92
C GLY A 99 8.57 34.05 -4.05
N GLY A 100 7.93 34.08 -5.22
CA GLY A 100 8.45 34.58 -6.48
C GLY A 100 8.30 33.56 -7.60
N GLU A 101 8.99 33.81 -8.70
CA GLU A 101 9.05 32.91 -9.84
C GLU A 101 9.65 31.55 -9.45
N TRP A 102 8.99 30.48 -9.86
CA TRP A 102 9.42 29.10 -9.64
C TRP A 102 9.19 28.28 -10.91
N SER A 103 10.26 27.72 -11.45
CA SER A 103 10.29 27.04 -12.75
C SER A 103 10.79 25.61 -12.66
N LEU A 104 10.65 24.86 -13.76
CA LEU A 104 11.31 23.55 -13.88
C LEU A 104 12.84 23.67 -13.76
N ALA A 105 13.44 24.77 -14.21
CA ALA A 105 14.87 24.98 -14.09
C ALA A 105 15.31 25.07 -12.62
N ASP A 106 14.55 25.77 -11.77
CA ASP A 106 14.81 25.87 -10.33
C ASP A 106 14.73 24.49 -9.67
N ILE A 107 13.71 23.70 -10.01
CA ILE A 107 13.55 22.31 -9.51
C ILE A 107 14.79 21.48 -9.88
N VAL A 108 15.19 21.50 -11.15
CA VAL A 108 16.35 20.75 -11.64
C VAL A 108 17.63 21.22 -10.96
N GLU A 109 17.81 22.52 -10.78
CA GLU A 109 18.99 23.09 -10.14
C GLU A 109 19.08 22.69 -8.67
N TYR A 110 17.99 22.82 -7.89
CA TYR A 110 17.96 22.42 -6.48
C TYR A 110 18.25 20.92 -6.31
N GLN A 111 17.60 20.06 -7.11
CA GLN A 111 17.78 18.61 -7.05
C GLN A 111 19.20 18.20 -7.48
N SER A 112 19.75 18.82 -8.52
CA SER A 112 21.13 18.57 -8.98
C SER A 112 22.16 19.00 -7.93
N SER A 113 21.99 20.17 -7.31
CA SER A 113 22.83 20.64 -6.21
C SER A 113 22.75 19.69 -5.01
N GLY A 114 21.55 19.19 -4.67
CA GLY A 114 21.34 18.18 -3.63
C GLY A 114 22.12 16.89 -3.91
N ALA A 115 21.97 16.34 -5.11
CA ALA A 115 22.68 15.15 -5.53
C ALA A 115 24.22 15.36 -5.47
N MET A 116 24.72 16.52 -5.91
CA MET A 116 26.16 16.79 -5.88
C MET A 116 26.69 17.02 -4.47
N ALA A 117 25.91 17.63 -3.59
CA ALA A 117 26.27 17.73 -2.17
C ALA A 117 26.38 16.33 -1.53
N LEU A 118 25.45 15.43 -1.84
CA LEU A 118 25.52 14.03 -1.38
C LEU A 118 26.80 13.35 -1.87
N LEU A 119 27.09 13.39 -3.18
CA LEU A 119 28.29 12.76 -3.74
C LEU A 119 29.58 13.38 -3.17
N THR A 120 29.58 14.70 -2.96
CA THR A 120 30.71 15.41 -2.36
C THR A 120 30.94 14.95 -0.92
N ASN A 121 29.88 14.77 -0.12
CA ASN A 121 30.00 14.21 1.22
C ASN A 121 30.61 12.81 1.20
N ALA A 122 30.09 11.94 0.32
CA ALA A 122 30.57 10.57 0.18
C ALA A 122 32.07 10.54 -0.18
N ALA A 123 32.49 11.36 -1.14
CA ALA A 123 33.88 11.46 -1.58
C ALA A 123 34.80 11.98 -0.47
N LYS A 124 34.40 13.03 0.27
CA LYS A 124 35.21 13.62 1.35
C LYS A 124 35.28 12.72 2.59
N ASN A 125 34.20 11.99 2.91
CA ASN A 125 34.07 11.18 4.12
C ASN A 125 34.19 9.67 3.84
N ARG A 126 34.94 9.26 2.81
CA ARG A 126 35.03 7.86 2.34
C ARG A 126 35.25 6.82 3.45
N ARG A 127 36.11 7.14 4.42
CA ARG A 127 36.49 6.22 5.50
C ARG A 127 35.30 5.98 6.43
N PHE A 128 34.56 7.04 6.76
CA PHE A 128 33.36 6.93 7.58
C PHE A 128 32.33 6.02 6.91
N TRP A 129 32.05 6.22 5.62
CA TRP A 129 31.06 5.41 4.90
C TRP A 129 31.45 3.93 4.80
N LEU A 130 32.72 3.63 4.49
CA LEU A 130 33.22 2.25 4.40
C LEU A 130 33.27 1.55 5.77
N GLU A 131 33.75 2.24 6.81
CA GLU A 131 33.78 1.67 8.17
C GLU A 131 32.37 1.47 8.72
N ASN A 132 31.43 2.40 8.44
CA ASN A 132 30.04 2.26 8.87
C ASN A 132 29.39 1.04 8.18
N PHE A 133 29.54 0.90 6.85
CA PHE A 133 29.05 -0.25 6.10
C PHE A 133 29.58 -1.58 6.67
N TYR A 134 30.91 -1.68 6.91
CA TYR A 134 31.53 -2.85 7.51
C TYR A 134 30.91 -3.19 8.88
N ARG A 135 30.78 -2.20 9.77
CA ARG A 135 30.26 -2.40 11.13
C ARG A 135 28.78 -2.77 11.15
N VAL A 136 27.98 -2.23 10.23
CA VAL A 136 26.57 -2.63 10.08
C VAL A 136 26.50 -4.10 9.68
N GLY A 137 27.30 -4.54 8.70
CA GLY A 137 27.36 -5.95 8.29
C GLY A 137 27.87 -6.88 9.40
N GLU A 138 28.91 -6.47 10.15
CA GLU A 138 29.46 -7.22 11.27
C GLU A 138 28.41 -7.46 12.37
N ARG A 139 27.59 -6.44 12.69
CA ARG A 139 26.47 -6.59 13.64
C ARG A 139 25.38 -7.51 13.08
N ALA A 140 25.03 -7.37 11.81
CA ALA A 140 24.00 -8.21 11.18
C ALA A 140 24.34 -9.71 11.26
N VAL A 141 25.59 -10.09 10.96
CA VAL A 141 26.02 -11.51 11.05
C VAL A 141 26.23 -11.99 12.50
N SER A 142 26.56 -11.08 13.42
CA SER A 142 26.65 -11.41 14.85
C SER A 142 25.27 -11.70 15.45
N GLY A 143 24.21 -11.13 14.86
CA GLY A 143 22.83 -11.23 15.32
C GLY A 143 22.50 -10.24 16.45
N TRP A 144 21.21 -10.18 16.80
CA TRP A 144 20.68 -9.36 17.88
C TRP A 144 20.04 -10.25 18.94
N GLU A 145 20.18 -9.88 20.21
CA GLU A 145 19.66 -10.68 21.34
C GLU A 145 18.12 -10.78 21.33
N SER A 146 17.44 -9.75 20.84
CA SER A 146 15.98 -9.71 20.73
C SER A 146 15.41 -10.48 19.54
N TRP A 147 16.25 -10.96 18.63
CA TRP A 147 15.80 -11.65 17.41
C TRP A 147 15.72 -13.16 17.63
N PRO A 148 14.81 -13.85 16.92
CA PRO A 148 14.82 -15.30 16.88
C PRO A 148 16.11 -15.81 16.22
N ALA A 149 16.44 -17.09 16.43
CA ALA A 149 17.54 -17.75 15.71
C ALA A 149 17.19 -18.02 14.25
N ALA A 150 15.92 -18.31 13.95
CA ALA A 150 15.42 -18.54 12.61
C ALA A 150 13.93 -18.19 12.49
N TRP A 151 13.47 -17.98 11.25
CA TRP A 151 12.06 -18.07 10.88
C TRP A 151 11.81 -19.32 10.04
N VAL A 152 10.64 -19.92 10.18
CA VAL A 152 10.16 -21.03 9.36
C VAL A 152 8.88 -20.61 8.67
N ILE A 153 8.85 -20.74 7.34
CA ILE A 153 7.63 -20.62 6.54
C ILE A 153 7.23 -22.06 6.18
N PRO A 154 6.19 -22.63 6.82
CA PRO A 154 5.78 -24.01 6.56
C PRO A 154 5.47 -24.25 5.08
N GLY A 155 5.91 -25.39 4.55
CA GLY A 155 5.56 -25.81 3.20
C GLY A 155 4.14 -26.37 3.12
N GLY A 156 3.52 -26.29 1.94
CA GLY A 156 2.21 -26.90 1.67
C GLY A 156 1.00 -26.14 2.24
N GLN A 157 1.13 -24.83 2.45
CA GLN A 157 0.02 -23.96 2.83
C GLN A 157 -0.92 -23.71 1.64
N ASP A 158 -2.19 -23.41 1.93
CA ASP A 158 -3.24 -23.22 0.92
C ASP A 158 -2.89 -22.09 -0.07
N ASN A 159 -2.39 -20.95 0.42
CA ASN A 159 -1.91 -19.87 -0.44
C ASN A 159 -0.45 -20.08 -0.90
N GLY A 160 -0.25 -21.06 -1.78
CA GLY A 160 1.07 -21.36 -2.36
C GLY A 160 1.73 -20.17 -3.07
N VAL A 161 0.94 -19.34 -3.77
CA VAL A 161 1.42 -18.11 -4.43
C VAL A 161 1.92 -17.09 -3.39
N GLY A 162 1.24 -16.98 -2.25
CA GLY A 162 1.69 -16.19 -1.11
C GLY A 162 3.04 -16.66 -0.57
N VAL A 163 3.22 -17.97 -0.39
CA VAL A 163 4.49 -18.56 0.07
C VAL A 163 5.62 -18.25 -0.93
N GLU A 164 5.39 -18.49 -2.22
CA GLU A 164 6.36 -18.19 -3.27
C GLU A 164 6.69 -16.70 -3.34
N SER A 165 5.70 -15.83 -3.10
CA SER A 165 5.89 -14.37 -3.08
C SER A 165 6.78 -13.92 -1.92
N ILE A 166 6.59 -14.47 -0.71
CA ILE A 166 7.47 -14.17 0.43
C ILE A 166 8.89 -14.64 0.13
N VAL A 167 9.07 -15.89 -0.33
CA VAL A 167 10.39 -16.42 -0.68
C VAL A 167 11.03 -15.57 -1.78
N ARG A 168 10.27 -15.17 -2.80
CA ARG A 168 10.75 -14.27 -3.86
C ARG A 168 11.23 -12.94 -3.31
N ILE A 169 10.44 -12.28 -2.46
CA ILE A 169 10.79 -10.96 -1.91
C ILE A 169 12.06 -11.07 -1.06
N LEU A 170 12.16 -12.11 -0.22
CA LEU A 170 13.33 -12.32 0.62
C LEU A 170 14.57 -12.64 -0.22
N SER A 171 14.51 -13.63 -1.11
CA SER A 171 15.65 -14.02 -1.95
C SER A 171 16.06 -12.92 -2.94
N MET A 172 15.11 -12.13 -3.47
CA MET A 172 15.42 -10.96 -4.30
C MET A 172 16.06 -9.83 -3.50
N GLY A 173 15.79 -9.77 -2.19
CA GLY A 173 16.50 -8.91 -1.23
C GLY A 173 17.75 -9.55 -0.64
N ASP A 174 18.37 -10.49 -1.36
CA ASP A 174 19.60 -11.21 -0.98
C ASP A 174 19.53 -11.95 0.38
N VAL A 175 18.35 -12.13 0.96
CA VAL A 175 18.16 -12.96 2.16
C VAL A 175 18.37 -14.42 1.76
N GLU A 176 19.31 -15.09 2.43
CA GLU A 176 19.53 -16.51 2.31
C GLU A 176 18.34 -17.25 2.94
N VAL A 177 17.49 -17.81 2.08
CA VAL A 177 16.38 -18.68 2.43
C VAL A 177 16.75 -20.10 2.03
N GLN A 178 16.66 -21.06 2.94
CA GLN A 178 16.98 -22.46 2.68
C GLN A 178 15.73 -23.32 2.77
N ARG A 179 15.72 -24.48 2.12
CA ARG A 179 14.60 -25.44 2.19
C ARG A 179 14.98 -26.63 3.06
N ALA A 180 14.09 -27.04 3.97
CA ALA A 180 14.25 -28.27 4.73
C ALA A 180 14.08 -29.49 3.80
N GLU A 181 15.10 -30.36 3.75
CA GLU A 181 15.09 -31.56 2.90
C GLU A 181 14.24 -32.69 3.50
N GLU A 182 13.93 -32.60 4.79
CA GLU A 182 13.15 -33.56 5.56
C GLU A 182 12.21 -32.85 6.52
N ALA A 183 11.19 -33.57 7.02
CA ALA A 183 10.33 -33.05 8.07
C ALA A 183 11.10 -32.96 9.38
N PHE A 184 10.81 -31.94 10.19
CA PHE A 184 11.50 -31.74 11.46
C PHE A 184 10.55 -31.22 12.53
N THR A 185 10.97 -31.37 13.79
CA THR A 185 10.23 -30.84 14.94
C THR A 185 11.09 -29.80 15.63
N ALA A 186 10.53 -28.60 15.83
CA ALA A 186 11.14 -27.54 16.62
C ALA A 186 10.06 -26.94 17.54
N GLU A 187 10.41 -26.69 18.80
CA GLU A 187 9.53 -26.07 19.80
C GLU A 187 8.15 -26.73 19.95
N GLY A 188 8.11 -28.06 19.81
CA GLY A 188 6.87 -28.85 19.95
C GLY A 188 5.98 -28.87 18.69
N ARG A 189 6.39 -28.19 17.61
CA ARG A 189 5.68 -28.18 16.33
C ARG A 189 6.43 -28.98 15.26
N THR A 190 5.69 -29.76 14.47
CA THR A 190 6.22 -30.49 13.31
C THR A 190 6.04 -29.66 12.05
N TYR A 191 7.11 -29.53 11.27
CA TYR A 191 7.13 -28.85 9.98
C TYR A 191 7.39 -29.88 8.87
N PRO A 192 6.63 -29.86 7.76
CA PRO A 192 6.81 -30.81 6.68
C PRO A 192 8.14 -30.56 5.93
N ALA A 193 8.64 -31.60 5.27
CA ALA A 193 9.71 -31.46 4.28
C ALA A 193 9.28 -30.43 3.22
N GLY A 194 10.22 -29.59 2.77
CA GLY A 194 9.93 -28.49 1.84
C GLY A 194 9.60 -27.16 2.52
N SER A 195 9.47 -27.11 3.86
CA SER A 195 9.37 -25.84 4.60
C SER A 195 10.62 -24.98 4.38
N PHE A 196 10.45 -23.66 4.33
CA PHE A 196 11.56 -22.73 4.16
C PHE A 196 12.05 -22.24 5.52
N VAL A 197 13.36 -22.15 5.69
CA VAL A 197 14.05 -21.70 6.91
C VAL A 197 14.90 -20.49 6.57
N VAL A 198 14.72 -19.41 7.32
CA VAL A 198 15.48 -18.16 7.21
C VAL A 198 16.31 -18.00 8.47
N GLY A 199 17.62 -18.24 8.39
CA GLY A 199 18.52 -18.05 9.53
C GLY A 199 18.74 -16.57 9.84
N MET A 200 18.79 -16.18 11.12
CA MET A 200 18.89 -14.76 11.50
C MET A 200 20.32 -14.24 11.69
N ARG A 201 21.32 -15.07 11.38
CA ARG A 201 22.75 -14.71 11.44
C ARG A 201 23.35 -14.63 10.04
N GLN A 202 22.92 -13.62 9.30
CA GLN A 202 23.32 -13.37 7.92
C GLN A 202 23.27 -11.85 7.62
N PRO A 203 23.96 -11.35 6.58
CA PRO A 203 24.10 -9.90 6.34
C PRO A 203 22.79 -9.13 6.20
N TYR A 204 21.75 -9.75 5.63
CA TYR A 204 20.47 -9.10 5.31
C TYR A 204 19.32 -9.57 6.20
N ALA A 205 19.64 -10.21 7.33
CA ALA A 205 18.67 -10.69 8.31
C ALA A 205 17.72 -9.59 8.80
N ALA A 206 18.19 -8.34 8.90
CA ALA A 206 17.35 -7.19 9.26
C ALA A 206 16.14 -7.02 8.34
N PHE A 207 16.31 -7.26 7.03
CA PHE A 207 15.23 -7.17 6.06
C PHE A 207 14.18 -8.26 6.30
N ALA A 208 14.64 -9.50 6.53
CA ALA A 208 13.78 -10.63 6.85
C ALA A 208 13.02 -10.41 8.16
N GLN A 209 13.72 -9.98 9.22
CA GLN A 209 13.10 -9.70 10.51
C GLN A 209 11.99 -8.67 10.37
N THR A 210 12.25 -7.59 9.65
CA THR A 210 11.30 -6.49 9.42
C THR A 210 10.05 -7.00 8.71
N LEU A 211 10.21 -7.76 7.63
CA LEU A 211 9.09 -8.19 6.79
C LEU A 211 8.27 -9.35 7.38
N LEU A 212 8.87 -10.19 8.22
CA LEU A 212 8.21 -11.35 8.83
C LEU A 212 7.59 -11.05 10.20
N THR A 213 8.03 -10.00 10.87
CA THR A 213 7.47 -9.59 12.17
C THR A 213 6.15 -8.85 12.00
N GLU A 214 5.22 -9.05 12.94
CA GLU A 214 4.01 -8.24 13.05
C GLU A 214 4.35 -6.85 13.60
N GLN A 215 4.01 -5.78 12.87
CA GLN A 215 4.42 -4.43 13.29
C GLN A 215 3.55 -3.88 14.43
N GLU A 216 4.21 -3.43 15.49
CA GLU A 216 3.65 -2.53 16.49
C GLU A 216 4.23 -1.13 16.30
N TYR A 217 3.42 -0.20 15.81
CA TYR A 217 3.86 1.18 15.67
C TYR A 217 3.65 1.94 16.99
N PRO A 218 4.65 2.68 17.48
CA PRO A 218 4.56 3.34 18.79
C PRO A 218 3.52 4.46 18.79
N ASP A 219 2.71 4.53 19.85
CA ASP A 219 1.76 5.63 20.08
C ASP A 219 2.50 6.89 20.55
N LEU A 220 3.01 7.67 19.60
CA LEU A 220 3.74 8.90 19.86
C LEU A 220 2.76 10.05 20.15
N ARG A 221 3.02 10.81 21.22
CA ARG A 221 2.24 12.00 21.60
C ARG A 221 3.05 13.28 21.49
N GLU A 222 2.40 14.41 21.21
CA GLU A 222 3.08 15.72 21.15
C GLU A 222 3.76 16.09 22.48
N PHE A 223 3.10 15.74 23.57
CA PHE A 223 3.57 15.79 24.95
C PHE A 223 2.86 14.68 25.75
N PRO A 224 3.31 14.31 26.96
CA PRO A 224 2.63 13.30 27.77
C PRO A 224 1.15 13.64 28.00
N GLY A 225 0.24 12.76 27.55
CA GLY A 225 -1.21 12.97 27.59
C GLY A 225 -1.78 13.90 26.52
N GLY A 226 -0.95 14.40 25.60
CA GLY A 226 -1.36 15.26 24.49
C GLY A 226 -1.93 14.51 23.29
N PRO A 227 -2.28 15.25 22.21
CA PRO A 227 -2.77 14.65 20.97
C PRO A 227 -1.71 13.72 20.34
N PRO A 228 -2.15 12.72 19.55
CA PRO A 228 -1.24 11.81 18.87
C PRO A 228 -0.46 12.52 17.76
N LYS A 229 0.84 12.22 17.67
CA LYS A 229 1.67 12.55 16.52
C LYS A 229 1.31 11.60 15.39
N ARG A 230 0.43 12.07 14.50
CA ARG A 230 -0.07 11.27 13.37
C ARG A 230 1.08 10.78 12.49
N PRO A 231 1.14 9.48 12.17
CA PRO A 231 2.10 8.95 11.20
C PRO A 231 2.03 9.67 9.85
N TYR A 232 3.17 9.79 9.17
CA TYR A 232 3.27 10.41 7.85
C TYR A 232 2.61 9.57 6.76
N ASP A 233 2.99 8.30 6.66
CA ASP A 233 2.58 7.39 5.58
C ASP A 233 1.99 6.08 6.14
N VAL A 234 2.72 4.96 6.03
CA VAL A 234 2.26 3.62 6.39
C VAL A 234 2.97 3.12 7.66
N THR A 235 2.28 2.29 8.41
CA THR A 235 2.71 1.77 9.73
C THR A 235 2.77 0.25 9.80
N ALA A 236 2.36 -0.45 8.75
CA ALA A 236 2.38 -1.91 8.65
C ALA A 236 3.04 -2.38 7.36
N HIS A 237 3.62 -3.58 7.38
CA HIS A 237 4.25 -4.25 6.23
C HIS A 237 4.46 -5.76 6.45
N THR A 238 3.69 -6.38 7.33
CA THR A 238 3.83 -7.79 7.70
C THR A 238 3.46 -8.68 6.52
N LEU A 239 4.46 -9.22 5.81
CA LEU A 239 4.23 -10.05 4.64
C LEU A 239 3.39 -11.30 4.94
N PRO A 240 3.62 -12.04 6.05
CA PRO A 240 2.76 -13.16 6.42
C PRO A 240 1.26 -12.82 6.39
N LEU A 241 0.87 -11.66 6.93
CA LEU A 241 -0.53 -11.21 6.92
C LEU A 241 -1.01 -10.78 5.53
N LEU A 242 -0.21 -10.03 4.77
CA LEU A 242 -0.57 -9.55 3.43
C LEU A 242 -0.71 -10.68 2.40
N MET A 243 0.03 -11.76 2.62
CA MET A 243 0.06 -12.93 1.74
C MET A 243 -0.82 -14.06 2.25
N ASP A 244 -1.47 -13.92 3.41
CA ASP A 244 -2.21 -14.99 4.08
C ASP A 244 -1.38 -16.28 4.21
N VAL A 245 -0.20 -16.12 4.80
CA VAL A 245 0.81 -17.18 4.99
C VAL A 245 1.27 -17.17 6.42
N GLU A 246 1.41 -18.34 6.99
CA GLU A 246 2.03 -18.53 8.29
C GLU A 246 3.56 -18.46 8.19
N ALA A 247 4.16 -17.71 9.11
CA ALA A 247 5.59 -17.71 9.37
C ALA A 247 5.82 -17.77 10.89
N VAL A 248 6.69 -18.67 11.33
CA VAL A 248 6.91 -18.97 12.75
C VAL A 248 8.36 -18.67 13.11
N SER A 249 8.57 -17.87 14.15
CA SER A 249 9.89 -17.63 14.69
C SER A 249 10.33 -18.79 15.60
N LEU A 250 11.63 -19.11 15.60
CA LEU A 250 12.25 -20.11 16.46
C LEU A 250 13.35 -19.45 17.30
N ALA A 251 13.32 -19.67 18.61
CA ALA A 251 14.35 -19.22 19.54
C ALA A 251 15.68 -19.95 19.31
N GLU A 252 15.64 -21.20 18.85
CA GLU A 252 16.81 -22.00 18.49
C GLU A 252 16.81 -22.39 17.00
N ALA A 253 17.99 -22.47 16.39
CA ALA A 253 18.11 -22.92 15.01
C ALA A 253 17.67 -24.39 14.90
N PRO A 254 16.83 -24.75 13.92
CA PRO A 254 16.32 -26.11 13.81
C PRO A 254 17.45 -27.09 13.47
N SER A 255 17.46 -28.24 14.14
CA SER A 255 18.37 -29.34 13.83
C SER A 255 17.78 -30.18 12.69
N VAL A 256 17.96 -29.73 11.45
CA VAL A 256 17.45 -30.36 10.24
C VAL A 256 18.42 -30.17 9.09
N ARG A 257 18.44 -31.10 8.13
CA ARG A 257 19.19 -30.91 6.90
C ARG A 257 18.52 -29.86 6.01
N LEU A 258 19.27 -28.81 5.69
CA LEU A 258 18.84 -27.71 4.82
C LEU A 258 19.56 -27.78 3.47
N SER A 259 18.88 -27.34 2.40
CA SER A 259 19.49 -27.11 1.10
C SER A 259 20.50 -25.96 1.14
N GLY A 260 21.18 -25.68 0.01
CA GLY A 260 21.76 -24.35 -0.21
C GLY A 260 20.67 -23.26 -0.27
N PRO A 261 21.05 -21.96 -0.27
CA PRO A 261 20.11 -20.88 -0.51
C PRO A 261 19.31 -21.11 -1.79
N VAL A 262 18.00 -20.89 -1.73
CA VAL A 262 17.12 -21.04 -2.89
C VAL A 262 17.32 -19.87 -3.85
N ASP A 263 17.25 -20.16 -5.15
CA ASP A 263 17.22 -19.12 -6.18
C ASP A 263 15.93 -18.30 -6.07
N VAL A 264 15.93 -17.09 -6.65
CA VAL A 264 14.74 -16.25 -6.74
C VAL A 264 13.67 -16.97 -7.58
N PRO A 265 12.55 -17.41 -6.99
CA PRO A 265 11.53 -18.13 -7.75
C PRO A 265 10.85 -17.22 -8.79
N THR A 266 10.49 -17.83 -9.92
CA THR A 266 9.57 -17.22 -10.89
C THR A 266 8.16 -17.60 -10.47
N ILE A 267 7.34 -16.60 -10.17
CA ILE A 267 5.94 -16.83 -9.79
C ILE A 267 5.11 -16.97 -11.05
N THR A 268 4.33 -18.05 -11.11
CA THR A 268 3.28 -18.22 -12.12
C THR A 268 1.95 -17.94 -11.46
N TYR A 269 1.28 -16.89 -11.89
CA TYR A 269 -0.04 -16.55 -11.40
C TYR A 269 -1.09 -17.25 -12.27
N GLU A 270 -1.70 -18.31 -11.72
CA GLU A 270 -2.75 -19.03 -12.42
C GLU A 270 -4.10 -18.33 -12.22
N LEU A 271 -4.79 -18.04 -13.32
CA LEU A 271 -6.15 -17.51 -13.25
C LEU A 271 -7.08 -18.56 -12.62
N PRO A 272 -7.99 -18.20 -11.71
CA PRO A 272 -8.99 -19.14 -11.19
C PRO A 272 -9.83 -19.78 -12.30
N SER A 273 -10.17 -21.06 -12.18
CA SER A 273 -10.86 -21.82 -13.22
C SER A 273 -12.24 -21.28 -13.61
N ASN A 274 -12.95 -20.62 -12.69
CA ASN A 274 -14.21 -19.91 -12.94
C ASN A 274 -14.03 -18.58 -13.72
N LEU A 275 -12.80 -18.14 -13.92
CA LEU A 275 -12.45 -16.98 -14.75
C LEU A 275 -11.74 -17.40 -16.05
N GLN A 276 -11.68 -18.70 -16.35
CA GLN A 276 -11.08 -19.23 -17.57
C GLN A 276 -12.12 -19.66 -18.61
N GLY A 277 -11.70 -19.68 -19.88
CA GLY A 277 -12.46 -20.26 -20.98
C GLY A 277 -13.63 -19.40 -21.47
N SER A 278 -14.44 -19.95 -22.38
CA SER A 278 -15.52 -19.20 -23.05
C SER A 278 -16.72 -18.85 -22.16
N GLY A 279 -16.75 -19.36 -20.92
CA GLY A 279 -17.77 -19.05 -19.93
C GLY A 279 -17.33 -18.03 -18.88
N ALA A 280 -16.09 -17.51 -18.99
CA ALA A 280 -15.59 -16.45 -18.13
C ALA A 280 -16.37 -15.15 -18.37
N PRO A 281 -16.60 -14.34 -17.32
CA PRO A 281 -17.27 -13.05 -17.48
C PRO A 281 -16.44 -12.12 -18.36
N ARG A 282 -17.12 -11.33 -19.19
CA ARG A 282 -16.53 -10.26 -19.99
C ARG A 282 -16.40 -9.02 -19.11
N ILE A 283 -15.18 -8.51 -18.95
CA ILE A 283 -14.85 -7.52 -17.92
C ILE A 283 -14.56 -6.18 -18.58
N GLY A 284 -15.30 -5.14 -18.19
CA GLY A 284 -15.00 -3.76 -18.49
C GLY A 284 -14.45 -3.04 -17.27
N MET A 285 -13.28 -2.41 -17.36
CA MET A 285 -12.71 -1.62 -16.27
C MET A 285 -12.74 -0.14 -16.62
N TYR A 286 -13.38 0.67 -15.77
CA TYR A 286 -13.48 2.11 -15.98
C TYR A 286 -12.09 2.76 -15.97
N LYS A 287 -11.86 3.63 -16.95
CA LYS A 287 -10.62 4.38 -17.14
C LYS A 287 -10.92 5.83 -17.52
N GLY A 288 -11.12 6.67 -16.52
CA GLY A 288 -11.21 8.12 -16.70
C GLY A 288 -9.90 8.73 -17.23
N TRP A 289 -9.94 10.01 -17.62
CA TRP A 289 -8.74 10.75 -18.06
C TRP A 289 -7.86 11.22 -16.89
N ASP A 290 -8.40 11.17 -15.67
CA ASP A 290 -7.77 11.42 -14.39
C ASP A 290 -7.60 10.12 -13.58
N GLU A 291 -7.34 9.01 -14.29
CA GLU A 291 -7.25 7.65 -13.74
C GLU A 291 -6.33 7.57 -12.50
N PRO A 292 -6.78 6.95 -11.39
CA PRO A 292 -5.96 6.77 -10.20
C PRO A 292 -4.86 5.72 -10.43
N MET A 293 -3.70 5.91 -9.78
CA MET A 293 -2.58 4.96 -9.84
C MET A 293 -3.00 3.51 -9.49
N ILE A 294 -3.98 3.32 -8.60
CA ILE A 294 -4.42 2.00 -8.16
C ILE A 294 -4.99 1.15 -9.30
N ALA A 295 -5.58 1.76 -10.32
CA ALA A 295 -6.07 1.05 -11.51
C ALA A 295 -4.93 0.41 -12.33
N GLY A 296 -3.74 1.00 -12.32
CA GLY A 296 -2.54 0.38 -12.87
C GLY A 296 -2.16 -0.92 -12.16
N TRP A 297 -2.29 -0.98 -10.84
CA TRP A 297 -2.01 -2.18 -10.05
C TRP A 297 -3.03 -3.29 -10.29
N THR A 298 -4.30 -2.96 -10.50
CA THR A 298 -5.31 -3.95 -10.88
C THR A 298 -5.03 -4.53 -12.26
N ARG A 299 -4.69 -3.68 -13.24
CA ARG A 299 -4.26 -4.16 -14.57
C ARG A 299 -3.04 -5.04 -14.50
N TRP A 300 -2.02 -4.65 -13.73
CA TRP A 300 -0.84 -5.49 -13.53
C TRP A 300 -1.21 -6.86 -12.95
N MET A 301 -2.12 -6.93 -11.98
CA MET A 301 -2.61 -8.20 -11.45
C MET A 301 -3.32 -9.01 -12.55
N PHE A 302 -4.23 -8.39 -13.30
CA PHE A 302 -4.99 -9.06 -14.36
C PHE A 302 -4.07 -9.59 -15.46
N ASP A 303 -3.16 -8.74 -15.95
CA ASP A 303 -2.15 -9.08 -16.96
C ASP A 303 -1.25 -10.23 -16.49
N SER A 304 -0.87 -10.23 -15.21
CA SER A 304 -0.02 -11.29 -14.62
C SER A 304 -0.72 -12.65 -14.57
N HIS A 305 -2.05 -12.68 -14.44
CA HIS A 305 -2.86 -13.90 -14.51
C HIS A 305 -3.34 -14.23 -15.94
N GLY A 306 -3.04 -13.38 -16.92
CA GLY A 306 -3.58 -13.50 -18.28
C GLY A 306 -5.10 -13.31 -18.36
N MET A 307 -5.70 -12.57 -17.43
CA MET A 307 -7.13 -12.27 -17.44
C MET A 307 -7.47 -11.24 -18.50
N ALA A 308 -8.47 -11.52 -19.34
CA ALA A 308 -8.94 -10.59 -20.35
C ALA A 308 -9.85 -9.52 -19.74
N TYR A 309 -9.64 -8.26 -20.12
CA TYR A 309 -10.49 -7.11 -19.76
C TYR A 309 -10.34 -6.00 -20.79
N ASP A 310 -11.37 -5.18 -20.93
CA ASP A 310 -11.34 -3.96 -21.73
C ASP A 310 -11.25 -2.72 -20.84
N SER A 311 -10.39 -1.77 -21.21
CA SER A 311 -10.36 -0.46 -20.56
C SER A 311 -11.42 0.45 -21.18
N LEU A 312 -12.36 0.92 -20.37
CA LEU A 312 -13.51 1.70 -20.82
C LEU A 312 -13.34 3.17 -20.48
N HIS A 313 -13.12 3.98 -21.52
CA HIS A 313 -13.15 5.44 -21.42
C HIS A 313 -14.61 5.96 -21.43
N ASN A 314 -14.79 7.22 -21.03
CA ASN A 314 -16.09 7.88 -20.87
C ASN A 314 -17.00 7.70 -22.10
N GLU A 315 -16.43 7.80 -23.30
CA GLU A 315 -17.15 7.71 -24.57
C GLU A 315 -17.71 6.31 -24.83
N ARG A 316 -16.98 5.23 -24.47
CA ARG A 316 -17.48 3.86 -24.63
C ARG A 316 -18.62 3.60 -23.66
N ILE A 317 -18.51 4.03 -22.41
CA ILE A 317 -19.59 3.85 -21.43
C ILE A 317 -20.82 4.65 -21.85
N GLY A 318 -20.64 5.92 -22.26
CA GLY A 318 -21.72 6.79 -22.70
C GLY A 318 -22.42 6.35 -24.00
N ALA A 319 -21.84 5.41 -24.76
CA ALA A 319 -22.48 4.83 -25.93
C ALA A 319 -23.63 3.85 -25.59
N GLY A 320 -23.73 3.38 -24.34
CA GLY A 320 -24.76 2.42 -23.93
C GLY A 320 -24.45 0.98 -24.34
N ASP A 321 -25.49 0.14 -24.35
CA ASP A 321 -25.47 -1.28 -24.76
C ASP A 321 -24.26 -2.01 -24.15
N LEU A 322 -24.13 -1.93 -22.82
CA LEU A 322 -22.96 -2.46 -22.10
C LEU A 322 -23.12 -3.95 -21.81
N GLU A 323 -24.35 -4.42 -21.62
CA GLU A 323 -24.72 -5.81 -21.42
C GLU A 323 -24.38 -6.69 -22.64
N ASP A 324 -24.37 -6.09 -23.83
CA ASP A 324 -24.03 -6.76 -25.07
C ASP A 324 -22.54 -7.11 -25.15
N ASP A 325 -21.68 -6.41 -24.40
CA ASP A 325 -20.22 -6.58 -24.44
C ASP A 325 -19.63 -7.06 -23.10
N PHE A 326 -20.27 -6.75 -21.97
CA PHE A 326 -19.73 -6.97 -20.63
C PHE A 326 -20.73 -7.70 -19.73
N ASP A 327 -20.19 -8.44 -18.77
CA ASP A 327 -20.93 -9.06 -17.67
C ASP A 327 -20.57 -8.39 -16.33
N VAL A 328 -19.37 -7.80 -16.25
CA VAL A 328 -18.85 -7.11 -15.05
C VAL A 328 -18.23 -5.78 -15.43
N LEU A 329 -18.62 -4.71 -14.71
CA LEU A 329 -17.93 -3.43 -14.70
C LEU A 329 -17.15 -3.25 -13.40
N ILE A 330 -15.90 -2.76 -13.50
CA ILE A 330 -15.03 -2.53 -12.34
C ILE A 330 -14.64 -1.06 -12.26
N PHE A 331 -14.91 -0.45 -11.10
CA PHE A 331 -14.47 0.88 -10.75
C PHE A 331 -13.49 0.78 -9.58
N GLN A 332 -12.29 1.33 -9.82
CA GLN A 332 -11.21 1.37 -8.84
C GLN A 332 -11.41 2.53 -7.87
N SER A 333 -10.66 2.56 -6.77
CA SER A 333 -10.72 3.69 -5.84
C SER A 333 -10.47 5.03 -6.54
N GLN A 334 -11.55 5.77 -6.77
CA GLN A 334 -11.61 7.07 -7.41
C GLN A 334 -12.81 7.80 -6.81
N SER A 335 -12.65 9.08 -6.45
CA SER A 335 -13.74 9.83 -5.83
C SER A 335 -14.92 9.98 -6.78
N ASN A 336 -16.13 10.11 -6.22
CA ASN A 336 -17.34 10.35 -7.02
C ASN A 336 -17.18 11.56 -7.95
N GLU A 337 -16.66 12.67 -7.43
CA GLU A 337 -16.40 13.88 -8.23
C GLU A 337 -15.43 13.63 -9.40
N SER A 338 -14.35 12.90 -9.16
CA SER A 338 -13.39 12.54 -10.20
C SER A 338 -14.02 11.62 -11.26
N ILE A 339 -14.83 10.64 -10.85
CA ILE A 339 -15.58 9.79 -11.79
C ILE A 339 -16.55 10.62 -12.63
N THR A 340 -17.35 11.51 -12.03
CA THR A 340 -18.43 12.21 -12.75
C THR A 340 -17.95 13.41 -13.55
N SER A 341 -16.93 14.12 -13.06
CA SER A 341 -16.50 15.40 -13.62
C SER A 341 -15.16 15.32 -14.34
N GLY A 342 -14.28 14.40 -13.95
CA GLY A 342 -12.94 14.25 -14.52
C GLY A 342 -12.09 15.51 -14.43
N ASN A 343 -11.14 15.68 -15.36
CA ASN A 343 -10.34 16.89 -15.44
C ASN A 343 -11.17 18.10 -15.89
N GLU A 344 -10.98 19.24 -15.23
CA GLU A 344 -11.69 20.49 -15.55
C GLU A 344 -11.46 20.95 -17.01
N PRO A 345 -12.50 21.46 -17.70
CA PRO A 345 -12.34 22.07 -19.02
C PRO A 345 -11.28 23.18 -19.03
N GLY A 346 -10.36 23.12 -20.00
CA GLY A 346 -9.26 24.08 -20.15
C GLY A 346 -8.03 23.81 -19.28
N SER A 347 -8.07 22.81 -18.39
CA SER A 347 -6.89 22.35 -17.64
C SER A 347 -5.93 21.51 -18.49
N LEU A 348 -6.48 20.78 -19.47
CA LEU A 348 -5.80 19.89 -20.41
C LEU A 348 -6.42 20.03 -21.82
N PRO A 349 -5.81 19.47 -22.87
CA PRO A 349 -6.46 19.33 -24.18
C PRO A 349 -7.85 18.68 -24.04
N GLU A 350 -8.83 19.18 -24.78
CA GLU A 350 -10.27 18.84 -24.65
C GLU A 350 -10.55 17.33 -24.56
N ARG A 351 -9.85 16.52 -25.36
CA ARG A 351 -9.97 15.05 -25.35
C ARG A 351 -9.59 14.36 -24.02
N PHE A 352 -8.99 15.08 -23.09
CA PHE A 352 -8.56 14.58 -21.77
C PHE A 352 -9.32 15.24 -20.61
N THR A 353 -10.38 15.98 -20.93
CA THR A 353 -11.24 16.67 -19.96
C THR A 353 -12.62 16.01 -19.89
N GLY A 354 -13.33 16.23 -18.78
CA GLY A 354 -14.64 15.62 -18.53
C GLY A 354 -14.55 14.22 -17.91
N GLY A 355 -15.65 13.84 -17.26
CA GLY A 355 -15.83 12.55 -16.60
C GLY A 355 -16.99 11.77 -17.20
N LEU A 356 -17.55 10.87 -16.41
CA LEU A 356 -18.74 10.12 -16.74
C LEU A 356 -19.99 10.99 -16.56
N GLU A 357 -20.37 11.66 -17.65
CA GLU A 357 -21.54 12.54 -17.70
C GLU A 357 -22.87 11.78 -17.53
N ALA A 358 -24.01 12.49 -17.61
CA ALA A 358 -25.35 11.90 -17.40
C ALA A 358 -25.59 10.63 -18.23
N ALA A 359 -25.29 10.64 -19.53
CA ALA A 359 -25.48 9.48 -20.40
C ALA A 359 -24.64 8.27 -19.97
N GLY A 360 -23.39 8.48 -19.55
CA GLY A 360 -22.54 7.40 -19.06
C GLY A 360 -23.02 6.83 -17.72
N ARG A 361 -23.54 7.68 -16.83
CA ARG A 361 -24.13 7.23 -15.56
C ARG A 361 -25.42 6.44 -15.77
N ASP A 362 -26.26 6.89 -16.70
CA ASP A 362 -27.50 6.20 -17.05
C ASP A 362 -27.19 4.84 -17.70
N ALA A 363 -26.17 4.75 -18.55
CA ALA A 363 -25.71 3.48 -19.11
C ALA A 363 -25.20 2.49 -18.04
N VAL A 364 -24.43 2.96 -17.05
CA VAL A 364 -24.01 2.10 -15.92
C VAL A 364 -25.21 1.65 -15.09
N ARG A 365 -26.20 2.53 -14.88
CA ARG A 365 -27.43 2.17 -14.17
C ARG A 365 -28.19 1.07 -14.91
N GLU A 366 -28.44 1.26 -16.21
CA GLU A 366 -29.15 0.32 -17.08
C GLU A 366 -28.45 -1.04 -17.15
N PHE A 367 -27.11 -1.02 -17.28
CA PHE A 367 -26.28 -2.23 -17.25
C PHE A 367 -26.51 -3.07 -15.99
N VAL A 368 -26.52 -2.44 -14.80
CA VAL A 368 -26.73 -3.18 -13.55
C VAL A 368 -28.18 -3.61 -13.41
N GLU A 369 -29.15 -2.74 -13.72
CA GLU A 369 -30.58 -3.06 -13.61
C GLU A 369 -30.98 -4.25 -14.52
N SER A 370 -30.30 -4.43 -15.65
CA SER A 370 -30.51 -5.52 -16.63
C SER A 370 -29.75 -6.82 -16.36
N GLY A 371 -29.04 -6.93 -15.23
CA GLY A 371 -28.37 -8.19 -14.82
C GLY A 371 -26.84 -8.11 -14.78
N GLY A 372 -26.25 -7.01 -15.22
CA GLY A 372 -24.81 -6.77 -15.09
C GLY A 372 -24.37 -6.63 -13.63
N ARG A 373 -23.08 -6.89 -13.37
CA ARG A 373 -22.48 -6.67 -12.06
C ARG A 373 -21.57 -5.46 -12.05
N LEU A 374 -21.74 -4.58 -11.07
CA LEU A 374 -20.79 -3.51 -10.78
C LEU A 374 -19.95 -3.86 -9.55
N VAL A 375 -18.61 -3.84 -9.69
CA VAL A 375 -17.66 -3.99 -8.59
C VAL A 375 -17.00 -2.63 -8.34
N VAL A 376 -17.22 -2.08 -7.15
CA VAL A 376 -16.65 -0.79 -6.72
C VAL A 376 -15.77 -0.97 -5.50
N MET A 377 -14.69 -0.19 -5.43
CA MET A 377 -13.69 -0.26 -4.37
C MET A 377 -13.48 1.11 -3.74
N GLU A 378 -13.44 1.14 -2.40
CA GLU A 378 -13.12 2.29 -1.59
C GLU A 378 -13.93 3.53 -1.96
N GLU A 379 -13.32 4.60 -2.47
CA GLU A 379 -14.02 5.87 -2.75
C GLU A 379 -15.05 5.75 -3.87
N SER A 380 -14.88 4.79 -4.80
CA SER A 380 -15.86 4.57 -5.87
C SER A 380 -17.16 3.93 -5.38
N ALA A 381 -17.19 3.45 -4.12
CA ALA A 381 -18.43 3.02 -3.49
C ALA A 381 -19.44 4.17 -3.38
N GLU A 382 -18.98 5.41 -3.16
CA GLU A 382 -19.84 6.60 -3.08
C GLU A 382 -20.55 6.87 -4.42
N PHE A 383 -19.86 6.66 -5.54
CA PHE A 383 -20.47 6.75 -6.88
C PHE A 383 -21.62 5.76 -7.04
N ALA A 384 -21.45 4.50 -6.64
CA ALA A 384 -22.52 3.50 -6.75
C ALA A 384 -23.67 3.76 -5.75
N ILE A 385 -23.36 4.18 -4.52
CA ILE A 385 -24.37 4.56 -3.51
C ILE A 385 -25.26 5.67 -4.04
N ASP A 386 -24.66 6.74 -4.59
CA ASP A 386 -25.39 7.88 -5.16
C ASP A 386 -26.16 7.48 -6.42
N LEU A 387 -25.56 6.70 -7.31
CA LEU A 387 -26.19 6.27 -8.55
C LEU A 387 -27.48 5.49 -8.29
N PHE A 388 -27.46 4.55 -7.35
CA PHE A 388 -28.61 3.67 -7.08
C PHE A 388 -29.49 4.13 -5.91
N GLY A 389 -29.17 5.28 -5.31
CA GLY A 389 -29.88 5.82 -4.15
C GLY A 389 -29.94 4.81 -3.00
N LEU A 390 -28.80 4.21 -2.65
CA LEU A 390 -28.69 3.26 -1.55
C LEU A 390 -28.67 4.01 -0.20
N ASP A 391 -29.42 3.55 0.79
CA ASP A 391 -29.35 4.08 2.16
C ASP A 391 -28.13 3.47 2.90
N ILE A 392 -26.95 3.90 2.47
CA ILE A 392 -25.64 3.54 3.02
C ILE A 392 -24.88 4.83 3.32
N ALA A 393 -24.36 4.95 4.54
CA ALA A 393 -23.52 6.07 4.95
C ALA A 393 -22.09 5.61 5.26
N ASN A 394 -21.11 6.51 5.13
CA ASN A 394 -19.76 6.29 5.66
C ASN A 394 -19.67 6.93 7.07
N PRO A 395 -19.68 6.14 8.17
CA PRO A 395 -19.70 6.68 9.53
C PRO A 395 -18.39 7.36 9.93
N VAL A 396 -17.31 7.12 9.18
CA VAL A 396 -16.01 7.77 9.41
C VAL A 396 -15.78 8.98 8.49
N ALA A 397 -16.72 9.27 7.59
CA ALA A 397 -16.65 10.48 6.76
C ALA A 397 -16.72 11.73 7.64
N GLY A 398 -15.80 12.68 7.40
CA GLY A 398 -15.80 13.98 8.07
C GLY A 398 -15.34 13.95 9.53
N LEU A 399 -15.01 12.79 10.09
CA LEU A 399 -14.32 12.72 11.38
C LEU A 399 -12.99 13.47 11.28
N ALA A 400 -12.70 14.27 12.30
CA ALA A 400 -11.48 15.03 12.31
C ALA A 400 -10.29 14.08 12.54
N SER A 401 -9.18 14.35 11.86
CA SER A 401 -8.01 13.46 11.89
C SER A 401 -7.33 13.32 13.26
N GLN A 402 -7.69 14.15 14.24
CA GLN A 402 -7.29 14.02 15.63
C GLN A 402 -8.17 13.07 16.45
N ASP A 403 -9.31 12.66 15.91
CA ASP A 403 -10.27 11.74 16.54
C ASP A 403 -10.24 10.37 15.85
N PHE A 404 -10.13 10.35 14.51
CA PHE A 404 -10.00 9.13 13.73
C PHE A 404 -8.92 9.28 12.66
N TYR A 405 -7.93 8.39 12.68
CA TYR A 405 -6.89 8.34 11.66
C TYR A 405 -6.30 6.94 11.58
N VAL A 406 -6.40 6.35 10.39
CA VAL A 406 -5.74 5.09 10.06
C VAL A 406 -4.70 5.41 8.98
N PRO A 407 -3.40 5.39 9.29
CA PRO A 407 -2.35 5.33 8.28
C PRO A 407 -2.44 4.00 7.51
N GLY A 408 -1.44 3.68 6.69
CA GLY A 408 -1.38 2.33 6.09
C GLY A 408 -1.24 1.28 7.19
N SER A 409 -2.28 0.45 7.38
CA SER A 409 -2.33 -0.56 8.43
C SER A 409 -3.04 -1.82 7.92
N ILE A 410 -2.74 -2.94 8.56
CA ILE A 410 -3.40 -4.22 8.26
C ILE A 410 -4.48 -4.41 9.31
N LEU A 411 -5.72 -4.52 8.85
CA LEU A 411 -6.89 -4.72 9.70
C LEU A 411 -7.51 -6.09 9.47
N ARG A 412 -8.16 -6.63 10.50
CA ARG A 412 -8.98 -7.84 10.41
C ARG A 412 -10.39 -7.50 9.96
N VAL A 413 -10.88 -8.24 8.97
CA VAL A 413 -12.29 -8.27 8.58
C VAL A 413 -12.83 -9.68 8.80
N GLU A 414 -13.86 -9.79 9.63
CA GLU A 414 -14.65 -10.99 9.84
C GLU A 414 -15.63 -11.15 8.68
N MET A 415 -15.74 -12.34 8.12
CA MET A 415 -16.47 -12.64 6.89
C MET A 415 -17.68 -13.53 7.16
N GLU A 416 -18.80 -13.20 6.52
CA GLU A 416 -19.97 -14.06 6.46
C GLU A 416 -19.78 -15.14 5.39
N ALA A 417 -20.38 -16.32 5.56
CA ALA A 417 -20.31 -17.39 4.56
C ALA A 417 -21.08 -17.00 3.28
N ASP A 418 -20.34 -16.80 2.19
CA ASP A 418 -20.88 -16.41 0.89
C ASP A 418 -19.94 -16.88 -0.24
N PRO A 419 -20.41 -17.13 -1.47
CA PRO A 419 -19.51 -17.42 -2.58
C PRO A 419 -18.43 -16.37 -2.84
N ILE A 420 -18.64 -15.09 -2.50
CA ILE A 420 -17.61 -14.04 -2.61
C ILE A 420 -16.49 -14.23 -1.58
N THR A 421 -16.84 -14.66 -0.38
CA THR A 421 -15.92 -14.88 0.75
C THR A 421 -15.45 -16.33 0.84
N ALA A 422 -15.73 -17.16 -0.17
CA ALA A 422 -15.26 -18.52 -0.24
C ALA A 422 -13.73 -18.57 -0.31
N GLY A 423 -13.13 -19.51 0.43
CA GLY A 423 -11.68 -19.64 0.57
C GLY A 423 -11.11 -19.01 1.84
N TYR A 424 -11.93 -18.32 2.64
CA TYR A 424 -11.54 -17.76 3.93
C TYR A 424 -12.20 -18.52 5.09
N ASP A 425 -11.45 -18.78 6.16
CA ASP A 425 -11.96 -19.41 7.40
C ASP A 425 -12.59 -18.36 8.34
N GLY A 426 -13.56 -17.60 7.80
CA GLY A 426 -14.32 -16.60 8.55
C GLY A 426 -13.63 -15.27 8.82
N GLU A 427 -12.37 -15.08 8.43
CA GLU A 427 -11.70 -13.77 8.48
C GLU A 427 -10.68 -13.56 7.34
N ALA A 428 -10.32 -12.31 7.08
CA ALA A 428 -9.23 -11.93 6.19
C ALA A 428 -8.46 -10.72 6.75
N ASN A 429 -7.17 -10.65 6.39
CA ASN A 429 -6.32 -9.50 6.67
C ASN A 429 -6.38 -8.52 5.48
N VAL A 430 -6.97 -7.35 5.69
CA VAL A 430 -7.16 -6.33 4.65
C VAL A 430 -6.23 -5.14 4.88
N TRP A 431 -5.79 -4.52 3.80
CA TRP A 431 -5.10 -3.24 3.90
C TRP A 431 -6.09 -2.10 4.04
N TYR A 432 -5.95 -1.30 5.10
CA TYR A 432 -6.69 -0.06 5.27
C TYR A 432 -5.79 1.13 4.94
N TRP A 433 -6.32 2.03 4.11
CA TRP A 433 -5.71 3.29 3.74
C TRP A 433 -6.73 4.43 3.83
N ARG A 434 -6.30 5.68 3.65
CA ARG A 434 -7.16 6.88 3.75
C ARG A 434 -8.40 6.82 2.84
N SER A 435 -8.33 6.11 1.71
CA SER A 435 -9.44 5.88 0.78
C SER A 435 -10.41 4.80 1.26
N SER A 436 -10.00 3.92 2.17
CA SER A 436 -10.84 2.88 2.73
C SER A 436 -12.04 3.47 3.50
N ARG A 437 -13.07 2.66 3.68
CA ARG A 437 -14.40 3.00 4.15
C ARG A 437 -14.88 1.97 5.17
N ALA A 438 -15.68 2.46 6.10
CA ALA A 438 -16.66 1.66 6.82
C ALA A 438 -18.05 2.05 6.31
N PHE A 439 -19.05 1.22 6.56
CA PHE A 439 -20.42 1.51 6.13
C PHE A 439 -21.40 1.39 7.29
N ASP A 440 -22.39 2.29 7.34
CA ASP A 440 -23.64 2.11 8.05
C ASP A 440 -24.72 1.79 7.01
N VAL A 441 -25.42 0.67 7.19
CA VAL A 441 -26.34 0.12 6.19
C VAL A 441 -27.76 0.14 6.75
N ASN A 442 -28.64 0.93 6.15
CA ASN A 442 -30.07 1.01 6.49
C ASN A 442 -30.99 0.56 5.34
N ASP A 443 -30.40 0.03 4.27
CA ASP A 443 -31.11 -0.39 3.06
C ASP A 443 -31.37 -1.90 3.03
N ALA A 444 -32.63 -2.31 2.88
CA ALA A 444 -33.02 -3.72 2.84
C ALA A 444 -32.51 -4.47 1.58
N ARG A 445 -32.08 -3.76 0.54
CA ARG A 445 -31.46 -4.37 -0.67
C ARG A 445 -30.05 -4.86 -0.41
N VAL A 446 -29.44 -4.47 0.70
CA VAL A 446 -28.01 -4.62 0.97
C VAL A 446 -27.76 -5.74 1.97
N GLN A 447 -26.92 -6.68 1.58
CA GLN A 447 -26.37 -7.74 2.41
C GLN A 447 -24.96 -7.37 2.84
N VAL A 448 -24.66 -7.51 4.12
CA VAL A 448 -23.29 -7.41 4.65
C VAL A 448 -22.60 -8.76 4.48
N LEU A 449 -21.44 -8.76 3.85
CA LEU A 449 -20.61 -9.96 3.64
C LEU A 449 -19.36 -9.97 4.50
N GLY A 450 -18.94 -8.81 5.03
CA GLY A 450 -17.82 -8.73 5.96
C GLY A 450 -17.86 -7.46 6.80
N ARG A 451 -17.27 -7.55 8.00
CA ARG A 451 -17.22 -6.49 9.02
C ARG A 451 -15.80 -6.35 9.56
N TYR A 452 -15.36 -5.14 9.85
CA TYR A 452 -14.15 -4.99 10.66
C TYR A 452 -14.34 -5.68 12.01
N GLY A 453 -13.31 -6.37 12.49
CA GLY A 453 -13.36 -7.03 13.80
C GLY A 453 -13.61 -6.04 14.94
N GLN A 454 -14.06 -6.54 16.10
CA GLN A 454 -14.26 -5.69 17.30
C GLN A 454 -12.95 -5.05 17.77
N ASP A 455 -11.86 -5.79 17.63
CA ASP A 455 -10.49 -5.28 17.68
C ASP A 455 -9.90 -5.39 16.27
N PRO A 456 -9.95 -4.31 15.47
CA PRO A 456 -9.69 -4.40 14.05
C PRO A 456 -8.21 -4.46 13.71
N VAL A 457 -7.28 -4.04 14.58
CA VAL A 457 -5.86 -3.94 14.20
C VAL A 457 -5.19 -5.30 14.24
N ARG A 458 -4.49 -5.64 13.16
CA ARG A 458 -3.57 -6.77 13.09
C ARG A 458 -2.13 -6.31 13.05
N ALA A 459 -1.81 -5.28 12.28
CA ALA A 459 -0.49 -4.67 12.30
C ALA A 459 -0.56 -3.18 12.00
N GLY A 460 0.34 -2.41 12.61
CA GLY A 460 0.46 -0.97 12.42
C GLY A 460 -0.18 -0.15 13.54
N TRP A 461 -1.03 0.81 13.18
CA TRP A 461 -1.55 1.80 14.12
C TRP A 461 -2.94 2.29 13.72
N ILE A 462 -3.75 2.61 14.72
CA ILE A 462 -5.04 3.27 14.53
C ILE A 462 -5.29 4.30 15.63
N LEU A 463 -5.91 5.41 15.26
CA LEU A 463 -6.59 6.31 16.17
C LEU A 463 -8.09 6.17 16.02
N GLY A 464 -8.79 5.98 17.14
CA GLY A 464 -10.24 5.81 17.18
C GLY A 464 -10.72 4.46 16.62
N PRO A 465 -10.18 3.30 17.06
CA PRO A 465 -10.62 1.99 16.57
C PRO A 465 -12.12 1.73 16.76
N GLU A 466 -12.75 2.35 17.76
CA GLU A 466 -14.18 2.26 18.05
C GLU A 466 -15.07 2.75 16.89
N TYR A 467 -14.54 3.61 16.01
CA TYR A 467 -15.29 4.07 14.83
C TYR A 467 -15.37 3.01 13.72
N LEU A 468 -14.48 2.01 13.72
CA LEU A 468 -14.49 0.88 12.78
C LEU A 468 -15.05 -0.40 13.38
N ALA A 469 -14.91 -0.62 14.69
CA ALA A 469 -15.25 -1.87 15.36
C ALA A 469 -16.66 -2.39 14.97
N GLY A 470 -16.72 -3.58 14.36
CA GLY A 470 -17.97 -4.24 13.94
C GLY A 470 -18.69 -3.60 12.73
N LYS A 471 -18.16 -2.50 12.18
CA LYS A 471 -18.76 -1.82 11.03
C LYS A 471 -18.60 -2.67 9.76
N PRO A 472 -19.63 -2.76 8.91
CA PRO A 472 -19.54 -3.37 7.60
C PRO A 472 -18.39 -2.82 6.75
N ALA A 473 -17.70 -3.72 6.05
CA ALA A 473 -16.54 -3.44 5.20
C ALA A 473 -16.66 -4.07 3.79
N LEU A 474 -17.53 -5.06 3.61
CA LEU A 474 -17.82 -5.67 2.31
C LEU A 474 -19.33 -5.88 2.18
N LEU A 475 -19.92 -5.36 1.11
CA LEU A 475 -21.36 -5.35 0.88
C LEU A 475 -21.74 -5.91 -0.49
N ARG A 476 -22.95 -6.46 -0.58
CA ARG A 476 -23.65 -6.77 -1.83
C ARG A 476 -25.00 -6.06 -1.83
N ALA A 477 -25.29 -5.27 -2.86
CA ALA A 477 -26.60 -4.67 -3.08
C ALA A 477 -27.28 -5.28 -4.31
N ARG A 478 -28.54 -5.73 -4.19
CA ARG A 478 -29.32 -6.20 -5.34
C ARG A 478 -30.05 -5.04 -6.03
N ILE A 479 -29.84 -4.89 -7.33
CA ILE A 479 -30.39 -3.80 -8.13
C ILE A 479 -30.99 -4.38 -9.41
N GLY A 480 -32.31 -4.30 -9.57
CA GLY A 480 -32.99 -4.95 -10.70
C GLY A 480 -32.67 -6.45 -10.74
N GLU A 481 -32.17 -6.91 -11.89
CA GLU A 481 -31.72 -8.29 -12.09
C GLU A 481 -30.23 -8.50 -11.75
N GLY A 482 -29.47 -7.41 -11.57
CA GLY A 482 -28.04 -7.44 -11.29
C GLY A 482 -27.68 -7.12 -9.84
N GLU A 483 -26.42 -6.79 -9.63
CA GLU A 483 -25.90 -6.48 -8.29
C GLU A 483 -24.70 -5.53 -8.30
N VAL A 484 -24.49 -4.90 -7.15
CA VAL A 484 -23.31 -4.08 -6.86
C VAL A 484 -22.55 -4.70 -5.70
N ILE A 485 -21.26 -4.97 -5.90
CA ILE A 485 -20.35 -5.39 -4.83
C ILE A 485 -19.52 -4.19 -4.40
N LEU A 486 -19.62 -3.80 -3.13
CA LEU A 486 -18.92 -2.63 -2.58
C LEU A 486 -17.85 -3.09 -1.59
N PHE A 487 -16.59 -2.88 -1.97
CA PHE A 487 -15.46 -3.08 -1.07
C PHE A 487 -15.15 -1.77 -0.34
N GLY A 488 -15.15 -1.80 0.99
CA GLY A 488 -14.66 -0.71 1.84
C GLY A 488 -13.15 -0.66 1.96
N PHE A 489 -12.42 -1.56 1.30
CA PHE A 489 -10.97 -1.63 1.27
C PHE A 489 -10.53 -1.99 -0.15
N GLN A 490 -9.27 -1.76 -0.49
CA GLN A 490 -8.75 -2.20 -1.79
C GLN A 490 -8.25 -3.66 -1.67
N PRO A 491 -8.95 -4.66 -2.26
CA PRO A 491 -8.57 -6.08 -2.14
C PRO A 491 -7.23 -6.42 -2.81
N ASN A 492 -6.70 -5.53 -3.64
CA ASN A 492 -5.42 -5.69 -4.33
C ASN A 492 -4.52 -4.47 -4.14
N TYR A 493 -4.54 -3.87 -2.95
CA TYR A 493 -3.78 -2.66 -2.64
C TYR A 493 -2.32 -2.77 -3.13
N ARG A 494 -1.99 -1.98 -4.16
CA ARG A 494 -0.67 -1.92 -4.83
C ARG A 494 -0.11 -3.29 -5.28
N GLY A 495 -0.98 -4.28 -5.49
CA GLY A 495 -0.59 -5.66 -5.77
C GLY A 495 0.11 -6.38 -4.61
N GLN A 496 0.06 -5.85 -3.38
CA GLN A 496 0.76 -6.42 -2.22
C GLN A 496 -0.11 -7.37 -1.39
N THR A 497 -1.43 -7.18 -1.41
CA THR A 497 -2.38 -7.96 -0.60
C THR A 497 -2.82 -9.24 -1.33
N ILE A 498 -1.87 -10.13 -1.65
CA ILE A 498 -2.16 -11.39 -2.37
C ILE A 498 -3.20 -12.22 -1.62
N GLY A 499 -3.16 -12.20 -0.28
CA GLY A 499 -4.13 -12.87 0.58
C GLY A 499 -5.58 -12.44 0.34
N THR A 500 -5.83 -11.26 -0.23
CA THR A 500 -7.20 -10.76 -0.51
C THR A 500 -7.55 -10.73 -1.99
N TRP A 501 -6.67 -11.17 -2.90
CA TRP A 501 -6.99 -11.27 -4.33
C TRP A 501 -8.16 -12.23 -4.63
N PRO A 502 -8.30 -13.39 -3.94
CA PRO A 502 -9.45 -14.28 -4.14
C PRO A 502 -10.80 -13.58 -3.96
N LEU A 503 -10.93 -12.63 -3.02
CA LEU A 503 -12.17 -11.84 -2.85
C LEU A 503 -12.55 -11.09 -4.13
N LEU A 504 -11.57 -10.47 -4.80
CA LEU A 504 -11.82 -9.76 -6.06
C LEU A 504 -12.18 -10.75 -7.17
N PHE A 505 -11.45 -11.85 -7.30
CA PHE A 505 -11.76 -12.86 -8.31
C PHE A 505 -13.14 -13.48 -8.12
N ASN A 506 -13.54 -13.78 -6.89
CA ASN A 506 -14.87 -14.30 -6.58
C ASN A 506 -15.97 -13.26 -6.88
N ALA A 507 -15.72 -11.98 -6.57
CA ALA A 507 -16.64 -10.89 -6.90
C ALA A 507 -16.82 -10.71 -8.42
N ILE A 508 -15.78 -10.95 -9.21
CA ILE A 508 -15.85 -10.93 -10.68
C ILE A 508 -16.57 -12.18 -11.21
N ALA A 509 -16.16 -13.38 -10.79
CA ALA A 509 -16.70 -14.64 -11.32
C ALA A 509 -18.19 -14.85 -10.99
N GLY A 510 -18.64 -14.34 -9.84
CA GLY A 510 -20.04 -14.32 -9.47
C GLY A 510 -20.64 -15.64 -9.09
N GLY A 511 -20.51 -16.05 -7.83
CA GLY A 511 -21.33 -17.08 -7.21
C GLY A 511 -21.25 -18.50 -7.79
N ARG A 512 -20.68 -18.68 -8.98
CA ARG A 512 -20.40 -19.95 -9.62
C ARG A 512 -19.07 -20.44 -9.07
N LEU A 513 -19.11 -21.04 -7.88
CA LEU A 513 -18.00 -21.84 -7.40
C LEU A 513 -17.86 -23.06 -8.32
N VAL A 514 -16.64 -23.28 -8.78
CA VAL A 514 -16.21 -24.54 -9.41
C VAL A 514 -16.32 -25.63 -8.35
N GLY A 515 -17.11 -26.66 -8.66
CA GLY A 515 -17.24 -27.87 -7.83
C GLY A 515 -16.10 -28.85 -8.03
#